data_AF-A0A378BCT0-F1
#
_entry.id   AF-A0A378BCT0-F1
#
_cell.length_a   1.000
_cell.length_b   1.000
_cell.length_c   1.000
_cell.angle_alpha   90.00
_cell.angle_beta   90.00
_cell.angle_gamma   90.00
#
_symmetry.space_group_name_H-M   'P 1'
#
loop_
_entity.id
_entity.type
_entity.pdbx_description
1 polymer ?
#
loop_
_entity_poly.entity_id
_entity_poly.type
_entity_poly.pdbx_seq_one_letter_code
_entity_poly.pdbx_strand_id
1 'polypeptide(L)'
;MGIGTVLQLAESDIRFIRKHFTVVLERTVRELRGEPCLALEEFAPAKQEIICSRSFGDRITAYEDIAPGDLQLCRAGSRKAAR
;
A
#
# COMPACT_ATOMS: atom_id res chain seq x y z
N MET A 1 -17.27 -7.65 -17.87
CA MET A 1 -18.03 -7.65 -16.60
C MET A 1 -18.72 -6.30 -16.33
N GLY A 2 -19.08 -5.51 -17.36
CA GLY A 2 -20.01 -4.36 -17.42
C GLY A 2 -20.37 -3.47 -16.21
N ILE A 3 -19.66 -3.53 -15.09
CA ILE A 3 -19.96 -2.83 -13.86
C ILE A 3 -19.40 -1.42 -14.01
N GLY A 4 -20.29 -0.45 -14.19
CA GLY A 4 -19.95 0.97 -14.27
C GLY A 4 -20.29 1.74 -13.00
N THR A 5 -21.00 1.11 -12.07
CA THR A 5 -21.48 1.75 -10.84
C THR A 5 -21.15 0.93 -9.60
N VAL A 6 -21.02 1.63 -8.48
CA VAL A 6 -20.75 1.03 -7.17
C VAL A 6 -21.89 0.11 -6.73
N LEU A 7 -23.14 0.47 -7.05
CA LEU A 7 -24.31 -0.36 -6.75
C LEU A 7 -24.26 -1.72 -7.45
N GLN A 8 -23.92 -1.74 -8.74
CA GLN A 8 -23.75 -2.99 -9.51
C GLN A 8 -22.63 -3.87 -8.94
N LEU A 9 -21.56 -3.26 -8.44
CA LEU A 9 -20.49 -3.98 -7.76
C LEU A 9 -21.00 -4.60 -6.44
N ALA A 10 -21.78 -3.85 -5.67
CA ALA A 10 -22.39 -4.32 -4.44
C ALA A 10 -23.40 -5.45 -4.68
N GLU A 11 -24.15 -5.45 -5.78
CA GLU A 11 -25.14 -6.50 -6.12
C GLU A 11 -24.53 -7.77 -6.74
N SER A 12 -23.26 -7.72 -7.17
CA SER A 12 -22.59 -8.84 -7.83
C SER A 12 -22.37 -10.07 -6.93
N ASP A 13 -22.34 -11.29 -7.49
CA ASP A 13 -22.13 -12.52 -6.69
C ASP A 13 -20.70 -12.55 -6.12
N ILE A 14 -20.62 -12.62 -4.78
CA ILE A 14 -19.35 -12.62 -4.03
C ILE A 14 -18.47 -13.83 -4.39
N ARG A 15 -19.06 -15.01 -4.61
CA ARG A 15 -18.30 -16.23 -4.94
C ARG A 15 -17.68 -16.11 -6.33
N PHE A 16 -18.40 -15.47 -7.26
CA PHE A 16 -17.86 -15.13 -8.57
C PHE A 16 -16.71 -14.12 -8.44
N ILE A 17 -16.89 -13.06 -7.65
CA ILE A 17 -15.81 -12.07 -7.42
C ILE A 17 -14.58 -12.73 -6.79
N ARG A 18 -14.74 -13.58 -5.79
CA ARG A 18 -13.63 -14.31 -5.16
C ARG A 18 -12.89 -15.25 -6.12
N LYS A 19 -13.59 -15.84 -7.09
CA LYS A 19 -12.99 -16.75 -8.07
C LYS A 19 -12.22 -16.00 -9.18
N HIS A 20 -12.64 -14.79 -9.49
CA HIS A 20 -12.13 -14.02 -10.63
C HIS A 20 -11.26 -12.81 -10.25
N PHE A 21 -11.26 -12.39 -8.98
CA PHE A 21 -10.51 -11.23 -8.49
C PHE A 21 -9.83 -11.49 -7.14
N THR A 22 -9.21 -10.44 -6.61
CA THR A 22 -8.49 -10.45 -5.35
C THR A 22 -9.43 -10.45 -4.16
N VAL A 23 -8.91 -10.94 -3.03
CA VAL A 23 -9.55 -10.84 -1.71
C VAL A 23 -9.82 -9.39 -1.28
N VAL A 24 -9.08 -8.42 -1.83
CA VAL A 24 -9.32 -7.00 -1.57
C VAL A 24 -10.66 -6.57 -2.18
N LEU A 25 -10.94 -6.96 -3.43
CA LEU A 25 -12.20 -6.61 -4.09
C LEU A 25 -13.40 -7.30 -3.42
N GLU A 26 -13.23 -8.55 -2.99
CA GLU A 26 -14.24 -9.26 -2.19
C GLU A 26 -14.59 -8.48 -0.91
N ARG A 27 -13.58 -8.00 -0.18
CA ARG A 27 -13.77 -7.20 1.04
C ARG A 27 -14.46 -5.88 0.74
N THR A 28 -14.09 -5.20 -0.36
CA THR A 28 -14.78 -3.97 -0.79
C THR A 28 -16.26 -4.23 -1.08
N VAL A 29 -16.62 -5.32 -1.75
CA VAL A 29 -18.03 -5.66 -2.03
C VAL A 29 -18.81 -5.93 -0.74
N ARG A 30 -18.19 -6.62 0.23
CA ARG A 30 -18.79 -6.86 1.54
C ARG A 30 -18.96 -5.56 2.34
N GLU A 31 -17.99 -4.66 2.31
CA GLU A 31 -18.11 -3.34 2.94
C GLU A 31 -19.21 -2.48 2.31
N LEU A 32 -19.35 -2.51 0.97
CA LEU A 32 -20.44 -1.83 0.27
C LEU A 32 -21.83 -2.38 0.63
N ARG A 33 -21.92 -3.62 1.11
CA ARG A 33 -23.15 -4.24 1.65
C ARG A 33 -23.38 -3.92 3.13
N GLY A 34 -22.46 -3.20 3.77
CA GLY A 34 -22.53 -2.89 5.20
C GLY A 34 -21.89 -3.94 6.10
N GLU A 35 -21.13 -4.90 5.57
CA GLU A 35 -20.33 -5.83 6.38
C GLU A 35 -18.94 -5.22 6.66
N PRO A 36 -18.64 -4.79 7.90
CA PRO A 36 -17.33 -4.24 8.24
C PRO A 36 -16.25 -5.32 8.07
N CYS A 37 -15.33 -5.14 7.12
CA CYS A 37 -14.27 -6.11 6.80
C CYS A 37 -12.90 -5.74 7.37
N LEU A 38 -12.70 -4.48 7.71
CA LEU A 38 -11.56 -3.97 8.47
C LEU A 38 -12.11 -3.34 9.74
N ALA A 39 -11.61 -3.77 10.90
CA ALA A 39 -11.80 -2.97 12.10
C ALA A 39 -11.05 -1.65 11.89
N LEU A 40 -11.67 -0.53 12.26
CA LEU A 40 -10.94 0.72 12.39
C LEU A 40 -9.87 0.49 13.46
N GLU A 41 -8.60 0.44 13.06
CA GLU A 41 -7.49 0.43 14.00
C GLU A 41 -7.46 1.80 14.69
N GLU A 42 -7.95 1.88 15.94
CA GLU A 42 -7.91 3.10 16.76
C GLU A 42 -6.48 3.58 17.02
N PHE A 43 -5.51 2.68 16.91
CA PHE A 43 -4.09 2.97 17.09
C PHE A 43 -3.30 2.36 15.95
N ALA A 44 -2.69 3.21 15.11
CA ALA A 44 -1.73 2.74 14.13
C ALA A 44 -0.60 2.00 14.88
N PRO A 45 -0.27 0.75 14.51
CA PRO A 45 0.80 0.01 15.16
C PRO A 45 2.11 0.81 15.06
N ALA A 46 2.93 0.74 16.12
CA ALA A 46 4.21 1.43 16.17
C ALA A 46 5.00 1.13 14.88
N LYS A 47 5.45 2.18 14.20
CA LYS A 47 6.04 2.15 12.86
C LYS A 47 7.11 1.03 12.77
N GLN A 48 6.78 -0.07 12.08
CA GLN A 48 7.62 -1.27 12.05
C GLN A 48 8.84 -1.13 11.12
N GLU A 49 8.81 -0.19 10.17
CA GLU A 49 9.90 0.01 9.21
C GLU A 49 10.24 1.48 8.97
N ILE A 50 11.53 1.79 8.90
CA ILE A 50 12.06 3.10 8.48
C ILE A 50 12.65 2.94 7.07
N ILE A 51 11.82 3.17 6.05
CA ILE A 51 12.24 3.14 4.66
C ILE A 51 12.72 4.54 4.23
N CYS A 52 13.91 4.63 3.66
CA CYS A 52 14.40 5.81 2.96
C CYS A 52 14.43 5.50 1.46
N SER A 53 13.40 5.89 0.71
CA SER A 53 13.45 5.86 -0.75
C SER A 53 14.16 7.11 -1.28
N ARG A 54 14.96 6.91 -2.33
CA ARG A 54 15.59 7.96 -3.13
C ARG A 54 15.35 7.63 -4.59
N SER A 55 14.82 8.59 -5.32
CA SER A 55 14.57 8.46 -6.76
C SER A 55 15.63 9.29 -7.47
N PHE A 56 16.28 8.70 -8.48
CA PHE A 56 17.21 9.42 -9.34
C PHE A 56 16.42 10.11 -10.45
N GLY A 57 16.65 11.41 -10.64
CA GLY A 57 15.94 12.21 -11.66
C GLY A 57 16.31 11.84 -13.09
N ASP A 58 17.52 11.31 -13.29
CA ASP A 58 18.06 10.96 -14.60
C ASP A 58 18.53 9.49 -14.64
N ARG A 59 18.67 8.95 -15.86
CA ARG A 59 19.10 7.57 -16.07
C ARG A 59 20.58 7.42 -15.74
N ILE A 60 20.87 6.65 -14.68
CA ILE A 60 22.22 6.25 -14.31
C ILE A 60 22.79 5.33 -15.40
N THR A 61 23.94 5.69 -15.97
CA THR A 61 24.58 4.90 -17.04
C THR A 61 25.99 4.41 -16.71
N ALA A 62 26.64 5.02 -15.72
CA ALA A 62 27.96 4.60 -15.24
C ALA A 62 27.92 4.24 -13.75
N TYR A 63 28.85 3.38 -13.32
CA TYR A 63 29.00 2.99 -11.91
C TYR A 63 29.40 4.18 -11.01
N GLU A 64 30.09 5.18 -11.57
CA GLU A 64 30.49 6.40 -10.86
C GLU A 64 29.31 7.34 -10.54
N ASP A 65 28.22 7.25 -11.30
CA ASP A 65 26.98 8.00 -11.04
C ASP A 65 26.24 7.48 -9.79
N ILE A 66 26.63 6.30 -9.30
CA ILE A 66 26.11 5.64 -8.08
C ILE A 66 27.03 5.95 -6.87
N ALA A 67 27.99 6.88 -7.00
CA ALA A 67 29.01 7.11 -5.98
C ALA A 67 28.42 7.40 -4.57
N PRO A 68 29.15 7.06 -3.49
CA PRO A 68 28.59 6.88 -2.13
C PRO A 68 28.11 8.16 -1.42
N GLY A 69 28.10 9.31 -2.10
CA GLY A 69 27.67 10.60 -1.53
C GLY A 69 26.24 10.59 -1.02
N ASP A 70 25.36 9.75 -1.58
CA ASP A 70 23.97 9.59 -1.17
C ASP A 70 23.77 8.74 0.10
N LEU A 71 24.80 8.02 0.56
CA LEU A 71 24.69 7.10 1.70
C LEU A 71 24.70 7.81 3.07
N GLN A 72 25.08 9.09 3.13
CA GLN A 72 25.35 9.80 4.39
C GLN A 72 24.09 10.12 5.21
N LEU A 73 22.88 10.20 4.60
CA LEU A 73 21.70 10.73 5.28
C LEU A 73 20.75 9.69 5.91
N CYS A 74 20.90 8.39 5.62
CA CYS A 74 20.05 7.35 6.23
C CYS A 74 20.31 7.16 7.75
N ARG A 75 21.42 7.67 8.28
CA ARG A 75 21.74 7.63 9.72
C ARG A 75 20.89 8.57 10.59
N ALA A 76 20.12 9.49 10.00
CA ALA A 76 19.28 10.42 10.77
C ALA A 76 17.93 9.80 11.22
N GLY A 77 17.51 8.67 10.63
CA GLY A 77 16.22 8.04 10.91
C GLY A 77 16.15 7.31 12.26
N SER A 78 17.28 6.83 12.79
CA SER A 78 17.33 6.07 14.04
C SER A 78 17.14 6.90 15.31
N ARG A 79 17.17 8.25 15.22
CA ARG A 79 16.94 9.13 16.39
C ARG A 79 15.46 9.37 16.70
N LYS A 80 14.54 9.14 15.76
CA LYS A 80 13.09 9.31 16.00
C LYS A 80 12.40 8.05 16.55
N ALA A 81 13.09 6.91 16.61
CA ALA A 81 12.58 5.68 17.21
C ALA A 81 12.93 5.53 18.71
N ALA A 82 13.69 6.48 19.26
CA ALA A 82 14.18 6.44 20.64
C ALA A 82 13.45 7.41 21.59
N ARG A 83 12.29 7.96 21.20
CA ARG A 83 11.48 8.81 22.08
C ARG A 83 10.00 8.49 21.95
#